data_AF-A0A356Z923-F1
#
_entry.id   AF-A0A356Z923-F1
#
_cell.length_a   1.000
_cell.length_b   1.000
_cell.length_c   1.000
_cell.angle_alpha   90.00
_cell.angle_beta   90.00
_cell.angle_gamma   90.00
#
_symmetry.space_group_name_H-M   'P 1'
#
loop_
_entity.id
_entity.type
_entity.pdbx_description
1 polymer ?
#
loop_
_entity_poly.entity_id
_entity_poly.type
_entity_poly.pdbx_seq_one_letter_code
_entity_poly.pdbx_strand_id
1 'polypeptide(L)'
;AAKWHFSRSEVEDAMLREIAELSYVQLDISGVRANIKVVEKILPRTDITGPCHMVAQKDGVVEDILVLEGEANVSPGTAVAKGDILISGIIIPKVISEEAGANEAGEIEDNNEPYEVRARGIVKARVWYEGYGECRLKNEKKVFTGKKRTALYLETPWRKFLLKGPRKASYPLYSSKTTHITGYTPAGKFGFYWVKIKEQAIKTTEYSEEQAVEIARSRAMKILTERMKETQKITDSRVDILSSPSDPILRVKVGAETIENIAVAQPIQTGRNGN
;
A
#
# COMPACT_ATOMS: atom_id res chain seq x y z
N ALA A 1 -30.63 26.20 10.89
CA ALA A 1 -29.81 24.98 10.72
C ALA A 1 -28.58 25.34 9.89
N ALA A 2 -27.37 25.13 10.42
CA ALA A 2 -26.14 25.44 9.69
C ALA A 2 -26.09 24.61 8.40
N LYS A 3 -26.08 25.27 7.24
CA LYS A 3 -25.83 24.62 5.96
C LYS A 3 -24.34 24.32 5.91
N TRP A 4 -23.98 23.06 6.13
CA TRP A 4 -22.61 22.60 5.90
C TRP A 4 -22.33 22.72 4.40
N HIS A 5 -21.47 23.67 4.05
CA HIS A 5 -21.01 23.86 2.69
C HIS A 5 -19.78 22.98 2.51
N PHE A 6 -19.91 21.91 1.72
CA PHE A 6 -18.78 21.03 1.41
C PHE A 6 -18.16 21.50 0.09
N SER A 7 -16.96 22.07 0.16
CA SER A 7 -16.17 22.44 -1.03
C SER A 7 -15.14 21.35 -1.32
N ARG A 8 -15.21 20.77 -2.53
CA ARG A 8 -14.26 19.73 -2.94
C ARG A 8 -12.84 20.30 -3.08
N SER A 9 -12.73 21.48 -3.68
CA SER A 9 -11.46 22.17 -3.87
C SER A 9 -10.78 22.46 -2.54
N GLU A 10 -11.52 22.92 -1.53
CA GLU A 10 -10.93 23.22 -0.22
C GLU A 10 -10.37 21.96 0.45
N VAL A 11 -11.02 20.81 0.29
CA VAL A 11 -10.53 19.53 0.81
C VAL A 11 -9.34 19.02 0.01
N GLU A 12 -9.38 19.11 -1.32
CA GLU A 12 -8.23 18.76 -2.18
C GLU A 12 -7.00 19.62 -1.81
N ASP A 13 -7.17 20.93 -1.65
CA ASP A 13 -6.12 21.86 -1.26
C ASP A 13 -5.63 21.63 0.17
N ALA A 14 -6.53 21.30 1.11
CA ALA A 14 -6.14 20.92 2.47
C ALA A 14 -5.31 19.63 2.47
N MET A 15 -5.74 18.61 1.72
CA MET A 15 -5.01 17.34 1.62
C MET A 15 -3.61 17.53 0.98
N LEU A 16 -3.49 18.36 -0.06
CA LEU A 16 -2.20 18.68 -0.67
C LEU A 16 -1.27 19.46 0.27
N ARG A 17 -1.81 20.25 1.21
CA ARG A 17 -1.03 21.00 2.21
C ARG A 17 -0.64 20.17 3.42
N GLU A 18 -1.55 19.34 3.92
CA GLU A 18 -1.35 18.55 5.14
C GLU A 18 -0.55 17.26 4.88
N ILE A 19 -0.62 16.70 3.66
CA ILE A 19 0.10 15.48 3.27
C ILE A 19 1.13 15.86 2.22
N ALA A 20 2.35 16.16 2.69
CA ALA A 20 3.43 16.69 1.86
C ALA A 20 3.83 15.74 0.71
N GLU A 21 3.62 14.44 0.88
CA GLU A 21 3.91 13.37 -0.06
C GLU A 21 2.93 13.32 -1.24
N LEU A 22 1.87 14.13 -1.29
CA LEU A 22 0.94 14.14 -2.43
C LEU A 22 1.35 15.17 -3.48
N SER A 23 1.39 14.74 -4.75
CA SER A 23 1.62 15.59 -5.92
C SER A 23 0.31 16.01 -6.58
N TYR A 24 -0.73 15.19 -6.46
CA TYR A 24 -2.06 15.46 -7.01
C TYR A 24 -3.12 14.77 -6.17
N VAL A 25 -4.24 15.46 -5.94
CA VAL A 25 -5.43 14.92 -5.28
C VAL A 25 -6.65 15.26 -6.12
N GLN A 26 -7.52 14.29 -6.34
CA GLN A 26 -8.83 14.47 -6.95
C GLN A 26 -9.90 13.80 -6.11
N LEU A 27 -10.93 14.55 -5.75
CA LEU A 27 -12.03 14.14 -4.91
C LEU A 27 -13.34 14.14 -5.71
N ASP A 28 -13.89 12.96 -5.95
CA ASP A 28 -15.23 12.81 -6.52
C ASP A 28 -16.23 12.29 -5.49
N ILE A 29 -17.33 13.04 -5.30
CA ILE A 29 -18.39 12.69 -4.37
C ILE A 29 -19.61 12.20 -5.11
N SER A 30 -19.94 10.94 -4.85
CA SER A 30 -21.11 10.23 -5.35
C SER A 30 -22.04 9.86 -4.19
N GLY A 31 -22.87 10.82 -3.76
CA GLY A 31 -23.80 10.64 -2.64
C GLY A 31 -23.07 10.59 -1.31
N VAL A 32 -23.10 9.44 -0.63
CA VAL A 32 -22.37 9.20 0.64
C VAL A 32 -20.99 8.58 0.43
N ARG A 33 -20.55 8.42 -0.83
CA ARG A 33 -19.25 7.85 -1.18
C ARG A 33 -18.34 8.95 -1.71
N ALA A 34 -17.18 9.12 -1.08
CA ALA A 34 -16.06 9.89 -1.61
C ALA A 34 -15.07 8.93 -2.29
N ASN A 35 -14.75 9.17 -3.56
CA ASN A 35 -13.66 8.51 -4.25
C ASN A 35 -12.51 9.50 -4.36
N ILE A 36 -11.41 9.22 -3.67
CA ILE A 36 -10.22 10.05 -3.69
C ILE A 36 -9.18 9.35 -4.56
N LYS A 37 -8.69 10.04 -5.59
CA LYS A 37 -7.52 9.61 -6.35
C LYS A 37 -6.35 10.47 -5.93
N VAL A 38 -5.25 9.84 -5.60
CA VAL A 38 -4.02 10.52 -5.20
C VAL A 38 -2.88 10.06 -6.09
N VAL A 39 -1.97 10.98 -6.36
CA VAL A 39 -0.65 10.67 -6.91
C VAL A 39 0.37 11.16 -5.90
N GLU A 40 1.33 10.30 -5.56
CA GLU A 40 2.40 10.65 -4.64
C GLU A 40 3.46 11.49 -5.36
N LYS A 41 4.13 12.40 -4.65
CA LYS A 41 5.36 13.06 -5.10
C LYS A 41 6.45 12.02 -5.11
N ILE A 42 7.17 11.96 -6.23
CA ILE A 42 8.48 11.34 -6.27
C ILE A 42 9.44 12.38 -5.68
N LEU A 43 9.55 12.42 -4.36
CA LEU A 43 10.54 13.24 -3.69
C LEU A 43 11.92 12.70 -4.09
N PRO A 44 12.87 13.54 -4.55
CA PRO A 44 14.27 13.11 -4.60
C PRO A 44 14.62 12.62 -3.20
N ARG A 45 15.32 11.48 -3.11
CA ARG A 45 15.80 10.98 -1.82
C ARG A 45 16.49 12.16 -1.16
N THR A 46 16.03 12.58 0.02
CA THR A 46 16.73 13.60 0.81
C THR A 46 18.16 13.13 0.89
N ASP A 47 19.06 13.81 0.18
CA ASP A 47 20.47 13.54 0.28
C ASP A 47 20.81 13.76 1.75
N ILE A 48 21.03 12.68 2.49
CA ILE A 48 21.42 12.78 3.89
C ILE A 48 22.75 13.50 3.90
N THR A 49 22.74 14.76 4.35
CA THR A 49 23.91 15.65 4.27
C THR A 49 24.88 15.45 5.43
N GLY A 50 24.41 14.91 6.55
CA GLY A 50 25.22 14.61 7.74
C GLY A 50 25.70 13.16 7.81
N PRO A 51 26.42 12.80 8.88
CA PRO A 51 26.84 11.43 9.14
C PRO A 51 25.68 10.45 9.17
N CYS A 52 25.88 9.26 8.62
CA CYS A 52 24.82 8.26 8.48
C CYS A 52 25.38 6.85 8.43
N HIS A 53 24.57 5.89 8.84
CA HIS A 53 24.77 4.47 8.58
C HIS A 53 24.15 4.08 7.23
N MET A 54 24.64 3.00 6.63
CA MET A 54 23.88 2.27 5.61
C MET A 54 23.16 1.10 6.30
N VAL A 55 21.85 1.10 6.27
CA VAL A 55 21.00 0.08 6.90
C VAL A 55 20.29 -0.79 5.88
N ALA A 56 19.94 -2.01 6.28
CA ALA A 56 19.15 -2.92 5.46
C ALA A 56 17.70 -2.44 5.30
N GLN A 57 17.27 -2.20 4.07
CA GLN A 57 15.86 -1.88 3.79
C GLN A 57 14.96 -3.12 3.85
N LYS A 58 15.53 -4.31 3.68
CA LYS A 58 14.83 -5.59 3.58
C LYS A 58 15.66 -6.70 4.21
N ASP A 59 14.98 -7.77 4.60
CA ASP A 59 15.62 -9.00 5.03
C ASP A 59 16.29 -9.67 3.82
N GLY A 60 17.42 -10.35 4.04
CA GLY A 60 18.12 -11.05 2.98
C GLY A 60 19.41 -11.72 3.42
N VAL A 61 20.07 -12.37 2.48
CA VAL A 61 21.42 -12.92 2.68
C VAL A 61 22.38 -12.14 1.79
N VAL A 62 23.42 -11.57 2.39
CA VAL A 62 24.38 -10.73 1.69
C VAL A 62 25.18 -11.58 0.70
N GLU A 63 25.23 -11.14 -0.56
CA GLU A 63 25.99 -11.80 -1.63
C GLU A 63 27.30 -11.04 -1.92
N ASP A 64 27.23 -9.71 -1.94
CA ASP A 64 28.34 -8.85 -2.35
C ASP A 64 28.26 -7.49 -1.65
N ILE A 65 29.42 -6.95 -1.28
CA ILE A 65 29.54 -5.69 -0.53
C ILE A 65 30.65 -4.85 -1.18
N LEU A 66 30.29 -3.63 -1.56
CA LEU A 66 31.23 -2.59 -1.96
C LEU A 66 31.11 -1.42 -0.99
N VAL A 67 32.11 -1.24 -0.13
CA VAL A 67 32.20 -0.09 0.77
C VAL A 67 32.95 1.03 0.06
N LEU A 68 32.35 2.22 0.00
CA LEU A 68 33.00 3.44 -0.47
C LEU A 68 33.49 4.29 0.70
N GLU A 69 32.72 4.34 1.78
CA GLU A 69 32.99 5.12 2.99
C GLU A 69 32.29 4.49 4.20
N GLY A 70 32.94 4.49 5.37
CA GLY A 70 32.48 3.81 6.58
C GLY A 70 33.12 2.42 6.79
N GLU A 71 32.66 1.70 7.80
CA GLU A 71 33.15 0.36 8.16
C GLU A 71 32.06 -0.69 7.93
N ALA A 72 32.36 -1.78 7.20
CA ALA A 72 31.39 -2.86 6.99
C ALA A 72 31.19 -3.70 8.25
N ASN A 73 29.93 -3.90 8.64
CA ASN A 73 29.55 -4.75 9.76
C ASN A 73 29.12 -6.17 9.32
N VAL A 74 29.02 -6.41 8.02
CA VAL A 74 28.54 -7.67 7.43
C VAL A 74 29.52 -8.18 6.38
N SER A 75 29.40 -9.46 6.04
CA SER A 75 30.21 -10.14 5.02
C SER A 75 29.32 -10.95 4.06
N PRO A 76 29.81 -11.34 2.86
CA PRO A 76 29.09 -12.30 2.02
C PRO A 76 28.72 -13.57 2.80
N GLY A 77 27.48 -14.03 2.67
CA GLY A 77 26.89 -15.14 3.42
C GLY A 77 26.19 -14.74 4.72
N THR A 78 26.32 -13.49 5.19
CA THR A 78 25.63 -13.02 6.40
C THR A 78 24.14 -12.83 6.13
N ALA A 79 23.29 -13.41 6.97
CA ALA A 79 21.85 -13.13 6.99
C ALA A 79 21.60 -11.81 7.74
N VAL A 80 20.78 -10.94 7.17
CA VAL A 80 20.46 -9.62 7.72
C VAL A 80 18.95 -9.43 7.76
N ALA A 81 18.48 -8.75 8.79
CA ALA A 81 17.11 -8.28 8.93
C ALA A 81 17.00 -6.81 8.55
N LYS A 82 15.81 -6.39 8.14
CA LYS A 82 15.48 -5.00 7.89
C LYS A 82 15.78 -4.15 9.13
N GLY A 83 16.58 -3.10 8.94
CA GLY A 83 17.04 -2.19 9.98
C GLY A 83 18.46 -2.46 10.46
N ASP A 84 19.06 -3.60 10.13
CA ASP A 84 20.44 -3.91 10.52
C ASP A 84 21.42 -2.91 9.89
N ILE A 85 22.42 -2.49 10.67
CA ILE A 85 23.50 -1.63 10.18
C ILE A 85 24.46 -2.50 9.34
N LEU A 86 24.47 -2.26 8.04
CA LEU A 86 25.33 -2.97 7.09
C LEU A 86 26.70 -2.31 6.97
N ILE A 87 26.72 -0.98 6.92
CA ILE A 87 27.95 -0.16 6.93
C ILE A 87 27.78 0.91 8.00
N SER A 88 28.66 0.88 8.99
CA SER A 88 28.72 1.85 10.06
C SER A 88 29.29 3.18 9.56
N GLY A 89 28.60 4.27 9.88
CA GLY A 89 29.15 5.63 9.77
C GLY A 89 29.96 6.04 10.99
N ILE A 90 30.08 5.21 12.02
CA ILE A 90 30.95 5.46 13.18
C ILE A 90 32.18 4.59 12.97
N ILE A 91 33.33 5.24 12.78
CA ILE A 91 34.62 4.57 12.62
C ILE A 91 35.35 4.63 13.95
N ILE A 92 35.73 3.46 14.48
CA ILE A 92 36.53 3.34 15.69
C ILE A 92 37.94 2.93 15.23
N PRO A 93 38.94 3.82 15.31
CA PRO A 93 40.31 3.45 14.98
C PRO A 93 40.75 2.26 15.83
N LYS A 94 41.26 1.21 15.19
CA LYS A 94 41.87 0.10 15.92
C LYS A 94 43.26 0.54 16.33
N VAL A 95 43.52 0.64 17.63
CA VAL A 95 44.86 0.85 18.16
C VAL A 95 45.72 -0.30 17.67
N ILE A 96 46.65 -0.03 16.76
CA ILE A 96 47.65 -1.00 16.35
C ILE A 96 48.59 -1.13 17.55
N SER A 97 48.31 -2.08 18.44
CA SER A 97 49.28 -2.51 19.43
C SER A 97 50.33 -3.34 18.69
N GLU A 98 51.22 -2.68 17.96
CA GLU A 98 52.41 -3.31 17.44
C GLU A 98 53.50 -3.22 18.50
N GLU A 99 54.01 -4.40 18.86
CA GLU A 99 55.33 -4.64 19.43
C GLU A 99 56.46 -4.22 18.44
N ALA A 100 56.30 -3.10 17.73
CA ALA A 100 57.28 -2.55 16.80
C ALA A 100 58.13 -1.51 17.52
N GLY A 101 59.44 -1.73 17.44
CA GLY A 101 60.45 -1.11 18.27
C GLY A 101 60.49 0.41 18.24
N ALA A 102 60.95 0.93 19.37
CA ALA A 102 61.31 2.31 19.64
C ALA A 102 61.98 3.00 18.43
N ASN A 103 61.32 4.04 17.92
CA ASN A 103 62.01 5.15 17.28
C ASN A 103 61.61 6.42 18.04
N GLU A 104 62.62 7.04 18.62
CA GLU A 104 62.56 8.32 19.31
C GLU A 104 62.32 9.46 18.30
N ALA A 105 61.60 10.48 18.76
CA ALA A 105 61.35 11.77 18.11
C ALA A 105 60.27 11.81 17.00
N GLY A 106 59.06 12.15 17.43
CA GLY A 106 57.99 12.70 16.59
C GLY A 106 56.70 12.69 17.38
N GLU A 107 56.17 13.86 17.74
CA GLU A 107 54.86 14.01 18.37
C GLU A 107 53.80 13.41 17.44
N ILE A 108 53.34 12.19 17.76
CA ILE A 108 52.18 11.59 17.10
C ILE A 108 50.97 12.12 17.87
N GLU A 109 50.25 13.09 17.30
CA GLU A 109 48.89 13.41 17.74
C GLU A 109 48.01 12.19 17.46
N ASP A 110 47.96 11.28 18.43
CA ASP A 110 47.14 10.07 18.38
C ASP A 110 45.68 10.45 18.68
N ASN A 111 45.03 11.11 17.71
CA ASN A 111 43.58 11.31 17.72
C ASN A 111 42.89 9.98 17.42
N ASN A 112 42.93 9.10 18.43
CA ASN A 112 42.34 7.76 18.44
C ASN A 112 40.85 7.76 18.81
N GLU A 113 40.19 8.92 18.70
CA GLU A 113 38.79 9.08 19.05
C GLU A 113 37.88 8.56 17.92
N PRO A 114 36.77 7.87 18.26
CA PRO A 114 35.75 7.52 17.28
C PRO A 114 35.25 8.77 16.54
N TYR A 115 35.17 8.69 15.21
CA TYR A 115 34.66 9.79 14.39
C TYR A 115 33.53 9.33 13.48
N GLU A 116 32.67 10.27 13.10
CA GLU A 116 31.49 10.01 12.30
C GLU A 116 31.72 10.41 10.83
N VAL A 117 31.29 9.54 9.92
CA VAL A 117 31.34 9.73 8.48
C VAL A 117 29.97 9.49 7.85
N ARG A 118 29.83 9.93 6.60
CA ARG A 118 28.66 9.59 5.79
C ARG A 118 28.90 8.22 5.15
N ALA A 119 28.44 7.14 5.79
CA ALA A 119 28.64 5.81 5.24
C ALA A 119 28.03 5.69 3.83
N ARG A 120 28.80 5.12 2.91
CA ARG A 120 28.41 4.94 1.51
C ARG A 120 28.87 3.57 1.04
N GLY A 121 28.00 2.88 0.32
CA GLY A 121 28.33 1.60 -0.28
C GLY A 121 27.13 0.94 -0.93
N ILE A 122 27.39 -0.18 -1.58
CA ILE A 122 26.40 -1.05 -2.20
C ILE A 122 26.47 -2.38 -1.48
N VAL A 123 25.34 -2.85 -0.95
CA VAL A 123 25.23 -4.17 -0.34
C VAL A 123 24.19 -4.94 -1.13
N LYS A 124 24.65 -5.83 -2.00
CA LYS A 124 23.76 -6.71 -2.75
C LYS A 124 23.41 -7.90 -1.88
N ALA A 125 22.12 -8.13 -1.70
CA ALA A 125 21.61 -9.29 -0.99
C ALA A 125 20.62 -10.05 -1.84
N ARG A 126 20.59 -11.36 -1.62
CA ARG A 126 19.54 -12.24 -2.07
C ARG A 126 18.31 -12.02 -1.22
N VAL A 127 17.22 -11.65 -1.87
CA VAL A 127 15.92 -11.39 -1.24
C VAL A 127 14.84 -12.23 -1.89
N TRP A 128 13.81 -12.56 -1.13
CA TRP A 128 12.68 -13.36 -1.59
C TRP A 128 11.40 -12.56 -1.57
N TYR A 129 10.66 -12.64 -2.66
CA TYR A 129 9.33 -12.07 -2.80
C TYR A 129 8.31 -13.18 -2.97
N GLU A 130 7.11 -12.94 -2.44
CA GLU A 130 6.01 -13.86 -2.58
C GLU A 130 4.75 -13.13 -3.05
N GLY A 131 4.04 -13.75 -3.98
CA GLY A 131 2.73 -13.36 -4.45
C GLY A 131 1.72 -14.45 -4.16
N TYR A 132 0.52 -14.07 -3.73
CA TYR A 132 -0.56 -14.99 -3.42
C TYR A 132 -1.79 -14.64 -4.23
N GLY A 133 -2.42 -15.64 -4.85
CA GLY A 133 -3.61 -15.46 -5.65
C GLY A 133 -4.60 -16.59 -5.41
N GLU A 134 -5.88 -16.23 -5.43
CA GLU A 134 -6.98 -17.19 -5.29
C GLU A 134 -8.04 -16.97 -6.35
N CYS A 135 -8.74 -18.04 -6.72
CA CYS A 135 -9.90 -18.00 -7.59
C CYS A 135 -10.94 -19.03 -7.14
N ARG A 136 -12.20 -18.59 -7.03
CA ARG A 136 -13.33 -19.49 -6.76
C ARG A 136 -13.83 -20.11 -8.06
N LEU A 137 -14.12 -21.41 -8.05
CA LEU A 137 -14.70 -22.12 -9.20
C LEU A 137 -16.05 -21.55 -9.62
N LYS A 138 -16.86 -21.11 -8.65
CA LYS A 138 -18.17 -20.50 -8.87
C LYS A 138 -18.26 -19.15 -8.20
N ASN A 139 -18.56 -18.11 -8.99
CA ASN A 139 -18.74 -16.74 -8.52
C ASN A 139 -20.12 -16.22 -8.86
N GLU A 140 -20.83 -15.73 -7.85
CA GLU A 140 -22.14 -15.11 -8.00
C GLU A 140 -22.04 -13.61 -7.75
N LYS A 141 -22.41 -12.81 -8.75
CA LYS A 141 -22.41 -11.34 -8.63
C LYS A 141 -23.78 -10.77 -8.96
N LYS A 142 -24.28 -9.90 -8.08
CA LYS A 142 -25.49 -9.11 -8.35
C LYS A 142 -25.15 -8.04 -9.37
N VAL A 143 -25.78 -8.11 -10.55
CA VAL A 143 -25.63 -7.15 -11.64
C VAL A 143 -26.96 -6.46 -11.91
N PHE A 144 -26.92 -5.19 -12.31
CA PHE A 144 -28.13 -4.48 -12.71
C PHE A 144 -28.53 -4.89 -14.14
N THR A 145 -29.79 -5.26 -14.34
CA THR A 145 -30.31 -5.66 -15.67
C THR A 145 -30.58 -4.47 -16.58
N GLY A 146 -30.51 -3.25 -16.05
CA GLY A 146 -30.89 -2.00 -16.73
C GLY A 146 -32.37 -1.66 -16.61
N LYS A 147 -33.24 -2.63 -16.27
CA LYS A 147 -34.66 -2.35 -16.06
C LYS A 147 -34.87 -1.53 -14.78
N LYS A 148 -35.70 -0.49 -14.89
CA LYS A 148 -35.99 0.44 -13.80
C LYS A 148 -37.47 0.79 -13.76
N ARG A 149 -38.01 0.96 -12.56
CA ARG A 149 -39.36 1.46 -12.31
C ARG A 149 -39.30 2.59 -11.30
N THR A 150 -40.20 3.56 -11.42
CA THR A 150 -40.30 4.67 -10.47
C THR A 150 -41.73 4.79 -9.98
N ALA A 151 -41.91 4.95 -8.68
CA ALA A 151 -43.18 5.24 -8.05
C ALA A 151 -43.12 6.60 -7.36
N LEU A 152 -44.18 7.41 -7.51
CA LEU A 152 -44.36 8.70 -6.88
C LEU A 152 -45.43 8.56 -5.80
N TYR A 153 -45.10 9.00 -4.60
CA TYR A 153 -46.00 9.02 -3.46
C TYR A 153 -46.15 10.44 -2.94
N LEU A 154 -47.34 10.73 -2.41
CA LEU A 154 -47.63 11.87 -1.57
C LEU A 154 -47.64 11.42 -0.12
N GLU A 155 -46.82 12.03 0.71
CA GLU A 155 -46.79 11.87 2.16
C GLU A 155 -47.47 13.08 2.78
N THR A 156 -48.61 12.86 3.44
CA THR A 156 -49.30 13.86 4.25
C THR A 156 -49.21 13.48 5.72
N PRO A 157 -49.55 14.37 6.67
CA PRO A 157 -49.55 14.02 8.10
C PRO A 157 -50.46 12.83 8.44
N TRP A 158 -51.51 12.65 7.66
CA TRP A 158 -52.58 11.68 7.91
C TRP A 158 -52.35 10.34 7.23
N ARG A 159 -51.81 10.36 6.00
CA ARG A 159 -51.70 9.17 5.14
C ARG A 159 -50.68 9.34 4.02
N LYS A 160 -50.20 8.22 3.50
CA LYS A 160 -49.39 8.13 2.27
C LYS A 160 -50.26 7.66 1.09
N PHE A 161 -50.21 8.38 -0.02
CA PHE A 161 -50.94 8.07 -1.24
C PHE A 161 -49.97 7.75 -2.37
N LEU A 162 -50.16 6.63 -3.07
CA LEU A 162 -49.45 6.37 -4.31
C LEU A 162 -50.12 7.16 -5.44
N LEU A 163 -49.39 8.11 -6.02
CA LEU A 163 -49.90 8.94 -7.12
C LEU A 163 -49.63 8.31 -8.49
N LYS A 164 -48.46 7.70 -8.69
CA LYS A 164 -48.05 7.12 -9.97
C LYS A 164 -47.07 5.98 -9.77
N GLY A 165 -47.15 4.95 -10.60
CA GLY A 165 -46.23 3.82 -10.60
C GLY A 165 -46.80 2.56 -9.94
N PRO A 166 -46.01 1.48 -9.84
CA PRO A 166 -46.49 0.19 -9.36
C PRO A 166 -46.73 0.19 -7.83
N ARG A 167 -47.83 -0.43 -7.39
CA ARG A 167 -48.18 -0.60 -5.97
C ARG A 167 -47.26 -1.55 -5.20
N LYS A 168 -46.66 -2.53 -5.87
CA LYS A 168 -45.73 -3.51 -5.27
C LYS A 168 -44.40 -3.52 -6.01
N ALA A 169 -43.33 -3.84 -5.28
CA ALA A 169 -42.03 -4.13 -5.87
C ALA A 169 -42.20 -5.25 -6.91
N SER A 170 -41.84 -4.97 -8.16
CA SER A 170 -42.16 -5.85 -9.29
C SER A 170 -41.05 -6.84 -9.65
N TYR A 171 -39.89 -6.74 -9.01
CA TYR A 171 -38.71 -7.52 -9.36
C TYR A 171 -38.35 -8.50 -8.24
N PRO A 172 -37.99 -9.75 -8.55
CA PRO A 172 -37.57 -10.73 -7.54
C PRO A 172 -36.36 -10.23 -6.73
N LEU A 173 -35.40 -9.58 -7.39
CA LEU A 173 -34.24 -8.96 -6.76
C LEU A 173 -34.11 -7.52 -7.26
N TYR A 174 -33.94 -6.57 -6.34
CA TYR A 174 -33.86 -5.16 -6.70
C TYR A 174 -33.08 -4.32 -5.68
N SER A 175 -32.66 -3.15 -6.14
CA SER A 175 -32.18 -2.07 -5.28
C SER A 175 -33.12 -0.88 -5.41
N SER A 176 -33.58 -0.34 -4.28
CA SER A 176 -34.43 0.83 -4.23
C SER A 176 -33.66 2.05 -3.71
N LYS A 177 -33.98 3.22 -4.26
CA LYS A 177 -33.53 4.51 -3.74
C LYS A 177 -34.74 5.43 -3.63
N THR A 178 -34.92 6.01 -2.45
CA THR A 178 -36.02 6.92 -2.18
C THR A 178 -35.52 8.35 -2.06
N THR A 179 -36.13 9.27 -2.81
CA THR A 179 -35.83 10.70 -2.76
C THR A 179 -37.06 11.43 -2.25
N HIS A 180 -36.90 12.32 -1.26
CA HIS A 180 -37.99 13.08 -0.66
C HIS A 180 -37.88 14.56 -1.03
N ILE A 181 -39.03 15.19 -1.25
CA ILE A 181 -39.20 16.65 -1.28
C ILE A 181 -40.31 16.93 -0.28
N THR A 182 -39.95 17.47 0.88
CA THR A 182 -40.87 17.64 2.01
C THR A 182 -40.81 19.04 2.58
N GLY A 183 -41.96 19.55 2.99
CA GLY A 183 -42.13 20.74 3.81
C GLY A 183 -42.91 20.43 5.09
N TYR A 184 -43.16 21.46 5.89
CA TYR A 184 -43.91 21.36 7.15
C TYR A 184 -45.12 22.28 7.10
N THR A 185 -46.24 21.79 7.61
CA THR A 185 -47.46 22.56 7.87
C THR A 185 -47.77 22.47 9.37
N PRO A 186 -48.66 23.32 9.92
CA PRO A 186 -49.09 23.18 11.32
C PRO A 186 -49.67 21.80 11.67
N ALA A 187 -50.21 21.09 10.67
CA ALA A 187 -50.73 19.74 10.83
C ALA A 187 -49.65 18.64 10.76
N GLY A 188 -48.41 18.97 10.39
CA GLY A 188 -47.27 18.05 10.32
C GLY A 188 -46.52 18.05 8.99
N LYS A 189 -45.67 17.04 8.80
CA LYS A 189 -44.82 16.84 7.61
C LYS A 189 -45.68 16.56 6.37
N PHE A 190 -45.41 17.28 5.28
CA PHE A 190 -46.09 17.13 4.00
C PHE A 190 -45.07 17.09 2.86
N GLY A 191 -45.25 16.24 1.86
CA GLY A 191 -44.32 16.21 0.74
C GLY A 191 -44.52 15.09 -0.26
N PHE A 192 -43.68 15.07 -1.27
CA PHE A 192 -43.63 14.02 -2.27
C PHE A 192 -42.39 13.18 -2.06
N TYR A 193 -42.47 11.88 -2.38
CA TYR A 193 -41.27 11.06 -2.50
C TYR A 193 -41.33 10.14 -3.71
N TRP A 194 -40.17 9.96 -4.33
CA TRP A 194 -39.98 9.06 -5.46
C TRP A 194 -39.21 7.84 -4.99
N VAL A 195 -39.75 6.66 -5.27
CA VAL A 195 -39.04 5.39 -5.09
C VAL A 195 -38.59 4.91 -6.46
N LYS A 196 -37.29 4.99 -6.75
CA LYS A 196 -36.69 4.42 -7.95
C LYS A 196 -36.19 3.02 -7.63
N ILE A 197 -36.78 2.02 -8.28
CA ILE A 197 -36.45 0.60 -8.15
C ILE A 197 -35.65 0.19 -9.39
N LYS A 198 -34.47 -0.39 -9.18
CA LYS A 198 -33.63 -0.99 -10.23
C LYS A 198 -33.61 -2.50 -10.06
N GLU A 199 -33.92 -3.24 -11.10
CA GLU A 199 -33.84 -4.71 -11.09
C GLU A 199 -32.38 -5.17 -11.03
N GLN A 200 -32.16 -6.21 -10.23
CA GLN A 200 -30.90 -6.93 -10.16
C GLN A 200 -31.11 -8.37 -10.60
N ALA A 201 -30.09 -8.97 -11.20
CA ALA A 201 -30.01 -10.39 -11.47
C ALA A 201 -28.72 -10.94 -10.86
N ILE A 202 -28.76 -12.21 -10.46
CA ILE A 202 -27.55 -12.94 -10.07
C ILE A 202 -26.91 -13.44 -11.35
N LYS A 203 -25.71 -12.94 -11.66
CA LYS A 203 -24.88 -13.47 -12.72
C LYS A 203 -23.88 -14.43 -12.09
N THR A 204 -24.06 -15.72 -12.39
CA THR A 204 -23.15 -16.78 -11.99
C THR A 204 -22.10 -16.96 -13.08
N THR A 205 -20.83 -16.99 -12.69
CA THR A 205 -19.70 -17.29 -13.56
C THR A 205 -19.02 -18.52 -13.00
N GLU A 206 -18.87 -19.55 -13.81
CA GLU A 206 -18.22 -20.81 -13.45
C GLU A 206 -16.93 -20.93 -14.26
N TYR A 207 -15.87 -21.38 -13.59
CA TYR A 207 -14.55 -21.59 -14.18
C TYR A 207 -14.22 -23.08 -14.09
N SER A 208 -13.53 -23.61 -15.11
CA SER A 208 -12.86 -24.90 -14.96
C SER A 208 -11.71 -24.79 -13.94
N GLU A 209 -11.26 -25.91 -13.40
CA GLU A 209 -10.12 -25.93 -12.48
C GLU A 209 -8.88 -25.30 -13.12
N GLU A 210 -8.56 -25.68 -14.37
CA GLU A 210 -7.44 -25.11 -15.12
C GLU A 210 -7.55 -23.58 -15.27
N GLN A 211 -8.74 -23.08 -15.62
CA GLN A 211 -8.99 -21.64 -15.74
C GLN A 211 -8.87 -20.93 -14.38
N ALA A 212 -9.36 -21.55 -13.31
CA ALA A 212 -9.28 -21.00 -11.97
C ALA A 212 -7.82 -20.95 -11.46
N VAL A 213 -7.02 -21.98 -11.73
CA VAL A 213 -5.57 -21.99 -11.45
C VAL A 213 -4.87 -20.88 -12.23
N GLU A 214 -5.13 -20.71 -13.53
CA GLU A 214 -4.48 -19.68 -14.33
C GLU A 214 -4.86 -18.26 -13.85
N ILE A 215 -6.13 -18.04 -13.50
CA ILE A 215 -6.57 -16.76 -12.91
C ILE A 215 -5.90 -16.52 -11.55
N ALA A 216 -5.81 -17.53 -10.69
CA ALA A 216 -5.15 -17.44 -9.39
C ALA A 216 -3.65 -17.15 -9.56
N ARG A 217 -2.99 -17.84 -10.49
CA ARG A 217 -1.58 -17.63 -10.86
C ARG A 217 -1.34 -16.22 -11.38
N SER A 218 -2.18 -15.74 -12.29
CA SER A 218 -2.11 -14.38 -12.83
C SER A 218 -2.22 -13.32 -11.72
N ARG A 219 -3.13 -13.53 -10.77
CA ARG A 219 -3.28 -12.64 -9.59
C ARG A 219 -2.05 -12.69 -8.68
N ALA A 220 -1.54 -13.89 -8.38
CA ALA A 220 -0.33 -14.07 -7.59
C ALA A 220 0.86 -13.36 -8.24
N MET A 221 1.04 -13.54 -9.55
CA MET A 221 2.09 -12.90 -10.34
C MET A 221 1.96 -11.37 -10.32
N LYS A 222 0.74 -10.83 -10.46
CA LYS A 222 0.49 -9.38 -10.37
C LYS A 222 0.96 -8.80 -9.03
N ILE A 223 0.62 -9.47 -7.92
CA ILE A 223 1.04 -9.05 -6.57
C ILE A 223 2.55 -9.17 -6.40
N LEU A 224 3.16 -10.23 -6.92
CA LEU A 224 4.61 -10.41 -6.91
C LEU A 224 5.32 -9.25 -7.63
N THR A 225 4.88 -8.94 -8.85
CA THR A 225 5.43 -7.83 -9.65
C THR A 225 5.24 -6.48 -8.97
N GLU A 226 4.08 -6.25 -8.34
CA GLU A 226 3.82 -5.02 -7.56
C GLU A 226 4.75 -4.87 -6.36
N ARG A 227 5.10 -5.96 -5.67
CA ARG A 227 6.04 -5.95 -4.53
C ARG A 227 7.49 -5.75 -4.95
N MET A 228 7.87 -6.27 -6.12
CA MET A 228 9.22 -6.15 -6.67
C MET A 228 9.56 -4.72 -7.12
N LYS A 229 8.57 -3.88 -7.47
CA LYS A 229 8.74 -2.46 -7.88
C LYS A 229 10.02 -2.21 -8.72
N GLU A 230 9.99 -2.62 -9.99
CA GLU A 230 11.06 -2.41 -11.00
C GLU A 230 12.38 -3.16 -10.77
N THR A 231 12.44 -4.21 -9.94
CA THR A 231 13.62 -5.10 -9.95
C THR A 231 13.72 -5.85 -11.28
N GLN A 232 14.80 -5.60 -12.02
CA GLN A 232 14.93 -5.95 -13.44
C GLN A 232 15.24 -7.42 -13.75
N LYS A 233 15.44 -8.29 -12.74
CA LYS A 233 15.77 -9.70 -13.01
C LYS A 233 15.31 -10.64 -11.90
N ILE A 234 14.39 -11.53 -12.24
CA ILE A 234 14.06 -12.70 -11.42
C ILE A 234 15.17 -13.73 -11.66
N THR A 235 15.79 -14.22 -10.59
CA THR A 235 16.85 -15.24 -10.66
C THR A 235 16.24 -16.64 -10.64
N ASP A 236 15.30 -16.89 -9.72
CA ASP A 236 14.55 -18.15 -9.62
C ASP A 236 13.08 -17.83 -9.32
N SER A 237 12.17 -18.65 -9.83
CA SER A 237 10.73 -18.53 -9.55
C SER A 237 10.10 -19.89 -9.29
N ARG A 238 9.36 -20.02 -8.18
CA ARG A 238 8.63 -21.23 -7.82
C ARG A 238 7.14 -20.96 -7.77
N VAL A 239 6.35 -21.93 -8.22
CA VAL A 239 4.89 -21.84 -8.21
C VAL A 239 4.37 -23.04 -7.41
N ASP A 240 3.73 -22.74 -6.29
CA ASP A 240 3.13 -23.73 -5.41
C ASP A 240 1.60 -23.62 -5.49
N ILE A 241 0.95 -24.72 -5.86
CA ILE A 241 -0.50 -24.84 -5.80
C ILE A 241 -0.85 -25.35 -4.40
N LEU A 242 -1.54 -24.53 -3.61
CA LEU A 242 -1.82 -24.81 -2.20
C LEU A 242 -3.19 -25.49 -1.98
N SER A 243 -4.02 -25.59 -3.03
CA SER A 243 -5.36 -26.18 -2.96
C SER A 243 -5.38 -27.56 -3.61
N SER A 244 -6.27 -28.42 -3.11
CA SER A 244 -6.61 -29.68 -3.77
C SER A 244 -7.59 -29.45 -4.94
N PRO A 245 -7.63 -30.32 -5.97
CA PRO A 245 -8.54 -30.18 -7.11
C PRO A 245 -10.01 -30.02 -6.72
N SER A 246 -10.43 -30.70 -5.64
CA SER A 246 -11.82 -30.66 -5.15
C SER A 246 -12.19 -29.40 -4.35
N ASP A 247 -11.25 -28.48 -4.12
CA ASP A 247 -11.52 -27.28 -3.32
C ASP A 247 -12.35 -26.26 -4.11
N PRO A 248 -13.38 -25.65 -3.50
CA PRO A 248 -14.18 -24.62 -4.18
C PRO A 248 -13.39 -23.33 -4.46
N ILE A 249 -12.21 -23.20 -3.84
CA ILE A 249 -11.29 -22.06 -3.98
C ILE A 249 -9.90 -22.61 -4.25
N LEU A 250 -9.38 -22.33 -5.45
CA LEU A 250 -8.02 -22.67 -5.82
C LEU A 250 -7.07 -21.54 -5.46
N ARG A 251 -5.96 -21.90 -4.82
CA ARG A 251 -4.96 -20.99 -4.26
C ARG A 251 -3.60 -21.31 -4.85
N VAL A 252 -2.92 -20.26 -5.29
CA VAL A 252 -1.59 -20.34 -5.88
C VAL A 252 -0.68 -19.35 -5.17
N LYS A 253 0.50 -19.83 -4.78
CA LYS A 253 1.60 -19.03 -4.26
C LYS A 253 2.71 -19.03 -5.29
N VAL A 254 3.26 -17.86 -5.56
CA VAL A 254 4.43 -17.69 -6.45
C VAL A 254 5.54 -17.05 -5.64
N GLY A 255 6.68 -17.71 -5.53
CA GLY A 255 7.90 -17.17 -4.94
C GLY A 255 8.87 -16.74 -6.03
N ALA A 256 9.60 -15.66 -5.81
CA ALA A 256 10.73 -15.27 -6.64
C ALA A 256 11.92 -14.84 -5.79
N GLU A 257 13.11 -15.22 -6.24
CA GLU A 257 14.39 -14.81 -5.66
C GLU A 257 15.07 -13.80 -6.60
N THR A 258 15.62 -12.74 -6.03
CA THR A 258 16.41 -11.75 -6.78
C THR A 258 17.57 -11.24 -5.95
N ILE A 259 18.58 -10.71 -6.64
CA ILE A 259 19.73 -10.06 -6.03
C ILE A 259 19.58 -8.55 -6.26
N GLU A 260 19.49 -7.79 -5.18
CA GLU A 260 19.31 -6.33 -5.25
C GLU A 260 20.11 -5.62 -4.17
N ASN A 261 20.34 -4.32 -4.37
CA ASN A 261 20.95 -3.48 -3.35
C ASN A 261 19.93 -3.21 -2.24
N ILE A 262 20.23 -3.66 -1.03
CA ILE A 262 19.38 -3.46 0.16
C ILE A 262 19.83 -2.29 1.04
N ALA A 263 20.99 -1.69 0.74
CA ALA A 263 21.57 -0.63 1.56
C ALA A 263 20.86 0.72 1.32
N VAL A 264 20.32 1.31 2.39
CA VAL A 264 19.73 2.65 2.39
C VAL A 264 20.38 3.48 3.50
N ALA A 265 20.69 4.73 3.21
CA ALA A 265 21.29 5.62 4.20
C ALA A 265 20.27 5.99 5.29
N GLN A 266 20.69 5.96 6.55
CA GLN A 266 19.91 6.35 7.73
C GLN A 266 20.79 7.23 8.65
N PRO A 267 20.34 8.44 9.02
CA PRO A 267 21.10 9.32 9.91
C PRO A 267 21.46 8.64 11.24
N ILE A 268 22.64 8.97 11.78
CA ILE A 268 23.05 8.53 13.11
C ILE A 268 22.14 9.23 14.12
N GLN A 269 21.35 8.47 14.89
CA GLN A 269 20.53 9.05 15.95
C GLN A 269 21.42 9.33 17.17
N THR A 270 21.98 10.54 17.24
CA THR A 270 22.65 11.00 18.46
C THR A 270 21.57 11.23 19.52
N GLY A 271 21.53 10.38 20.54
CA GLY A 271 20.61 10.53 21.66
C GLY A 271 20.86 11.85 22.39
N ARG A 272 20.07 12.87 22.07
CA ARG A 272 19.93 14.05 22.92
C ARG A 272 19.02 13.66 24.07
N ASN A 273 19.56 12.95 25.06
CA ASN A 273 18.92 12.82 26.37
C ASN A 273 18.87 14.24 26.95
N GLY A 274 17.73 14.91 26.76
CA GLY A 274 17.44 16.18 27.41
C GLY A 274 17.30 15.95 28.91
N ASN A 275 18.27 16.47 29.67
CA ASN A 275 18.04 16.93 31.04
C ASN A 275 17.16 18.18 31.01
#